data_AF-A0A2U1MQL9-F1
#
_entry.id   AF-A0A2U1MQL9-F1
#
_cell.length_a   1.000
_cell.length_b   1.000
_cell.length_c   1.000
_cell.angle_alpha   90.00
_cell.angle_beta   90.00
_cell.angle_gamma   90.00
#
_symmetry.space_group_name_H-M   'P 1'
#
loop_
_entity.id
_entity.type
_entity.pdbx_description
1 polymer ?
#
loop_
_entity_poly.entity_id
_entity_poly.type
_entity_poly.pdbx_seq_one_letter_code
_entity_poly.pdbx_strand_id
1 'polypeptide(L)'
;METNEWNSMSVSSFISESSIWVLILIYDEAAYAAHPTANGFINFASFRGYCVVIGPAAVRRIQAGAFKVGDTAGTIDNIIHCKLHRLRSVGPVSKSF
;
A
#
# COMPACT_ATOMS: atom_id res chain seq x y z
N MET A 1 21.64 -7.09 17.71
CA MET A 1 20.98 -6.70 16.44
C MET A 1 20.13 -7.89 16.05
N GLU A 2 18.85 -7.91 16.47
CA GLU A 2 17.93 -8.98 16.10
C GLU A 2 17.64 -8.86 14.60
N THR A 3 18.05 -9.87 13.84
CA THR A 3 17.62 -10.04 12.46
C THR A 3 16.14 -10.40 12.52
N ASN A 4 15.30 -9.44 12.19
CA ASN A 4 13.86 -9.60 12.10
C ASN A 4 13.53 -10.74 11.14
N GLU A 5 12.91 -11.82 11.64
CA GLU A 5 12.57 -13.07 10.91
C GLU A 5 11.81 -12.82 9.59
N TRP A 6 11.19 -11.65 9.48
CA TRP A 6 10.55 -11.08 8.31
C TRP A 6 11.43 -11.03 7.05
N ASN A 7 12.74 -10.81 7.18
CA ASN A 7 13.64 -10.74 6.03
C ASN A 7 13.90 -12.11 5.37
N SER A 8 13.50 -13.21 6.01
CA SER A 8 13.68 -14.58 5.51
C SER A 8 12.40 -15.19 4.92
N MET A 9 11.25 -14.51 5.00
CA MET A 9 9.98 -15.02 4.47
C MET A 9 9.89 -14.79 2.96
N SER A 10 9.58 -15.87 2.22
CA SER A 10 9.21 -15.75 0.80
C SER A 10 7.95 -14.88 0.66
N VAL A 11 7.91 -14.06 -0.39
CA VAL A 11 6.74 -13.23 -0.76
C VAL A 11 5.47 -14.09 -0.88
N SER A 12 5.60 -15.34 -1.35
CA SER A 12 4.47 -16.26 -1.44
C SER A 12 3.90 -16.65 -0.07
N SER A 13 4.76 -16.82 0.93
CA SER A 13 4.37 -17.19 2.29
C SER A 13 3.72 -16.01 3.01
N PHE A 14 4.27 -14.80 2.86
CA PHE A 14 3.69 -13.59 3.43
C PHE A 14 2.30 -13.29 2.87
N ILE A 15 2.09 -13.38 1.56
CA ILE A 15 0.75 -13.16 0.98
C ILE A 15 -0.18 -14.35 1.29
N SER A 16 0.37 -15.50 1.70
CA SER A 16 -0.46 -16.64 2.10
C SER A 16 -1.13 -16.47 3.47
N GLU A 17 -0.62 -15.58 4.33
CA GLU A 17 -1.17 -15.29 5.65
C GLU A 17 -2.64 -14.85 5.55
N SER A 18 -3.53 -15.54 6.27
CA SER A 18 -4.97 -15.22 6.30
C SER A 18 -5.29 -13.96 7.12
N SER A 19 -4.33 -13.45 7.88
CA SER A 19 -4.46 -12.24 8.69
C SER A 19 -4.28 -10.94 7.90
N ILE A 20 -3.81 -11.02 6.65
CA ILE A 20 -3.55 -9.85 5.80
C ILE A 20 -4.73 -9.61 4.87
N TRP A 21 -5.45 -8.52 5.14
CA TRP A 21 -6.65 -8.12 4.39
C TRP A 21 -6.37 -7.02 3.34
N VAL A 22 -5.30 -6.24 3.53
CA VAL A 22 -4.95 -5.13 2.64
C VAL A 22 -3.47 -5.25 2.27
N LEU A 23 -3.21 -5.36 0.97
CA LEU A 23 -1.85 -5.38 0.43
C LEU A 23 -1.61 -4.10 -0.38
N ILE A 24 -0.64 -3.32 0.08
CA ILE A 24 -0.27 -2.05 -0.55
C ILE A 24 1.05 -2.23 -1.25
N LEU A 25 1.03 -2.06 -2.56
CA LEU A 25 2.18 -2.31 -3.41
C LEU A 25 2.91 -1.00 -3.69
N ILE A 26 4.12 -0.87 -3.15
CA ILE A 26 4.98 0.30 -3.32
C ILE A 26 6.13 -0.09 -4.26
N TYR A 27 5.91 0.13 -5.55
CA TYR A 27 6.94 0.01 -6.57
C TYR A 27 6.64 0.98 -7.70
N ASP A 28 7.68 1.40 -8.42
CA ASP A 28 7.55 2.28 -9.59
C ASP A 28 6.85 1.56 -10.76
N GLU A 29 6.19 2.32 -11.64
CA GLU A 29 5.49 1.78 -12.80
C GLU A 29 6.44 1.06 -13.77
N ALA A 30 7.69 1.53 -13.93
CA ALA A 30 8.70 0.85 -14.73
C ALA A 30 9.08 -0.51 -14.11
N ALA A 31 9.19 -0.58 -12.78
CA ALA A 31 9.47 -1.82 -12.07
C ALA A 31 8.29 -2.81 -12.18
N TYR A 32 7.05 -2.30 -12.17
CA TYR A 32 5.86 -3.11 -12.41
C TYR A 32 5.85 -3.71 -13.82
N ALA A 33 6.08 -2.88 -14.84
CA ALA A 33 6.07 -3.29 -16.24
C ALA A 33 7.19 -4.29 -16.57
N ALA A 34 8.35 -4.14 -15.93
CA ALA A 34 9.49 -5.05 -16.12
C ALA A 34 9.32 -6.39 -15.37
N HIS A 35 8.42 -6.48 -14.39
CA HIS A 35 8.30 -7.68 -13.57
C HIS A 35 7.35 -8.72 -14.20
N PRO A 36 7.85 -9.90 -14.59
CA PRO A 36 7.08 -10.89 -15.37
C PRO A 36 5.85 -11.44 -14.64
N THR A 37 5.82 -11.35 -13.30
CA THR A 37 4.78 -11.92 -12.43
C THR A 37 3.84 -10.88 -11.83
N ALA A 38 3.93 -9.61 -12.21
CA ALA A 38 3.20 -8.54 -11.53
C ALA A 38 1.67 -8.68 -11.65
N ASN A 39 1.19 -9.14 -12.81
CA ASN A 39 -0.21 -9.52 -13.03
C ASN A 39 -0.64 -10.71 -12.15
N GLY A 40 0.30 -11.57 -11.78
CA GLY A 40 0.06 -12.71 -10.89
C GLY A 40 -0.42 -12.29 -9.51
N PHE A 41 0.07 -11.16 -8.97
CA PHE A 41 -0.38 -10.65 -7.67
C PHE A 41 -1.82 -10.13 -7.71
N ILE A 42 -2.22 -9.48 -8.80
CA ILE A 42 -3.60 -9.00 -8.99
C ILE A 42 -4.55 -10.19 -9.08
N ASN A 43 -4.20 -11.20 -9.88
CA ASN A 43 -4.98 -12.43 -10.00
C ASN A 43 -5.05 -13.20 -8.67
N PHE A 44 -3.95 -13.28 -7.92
CA PHE A 44 -3.92 -13.92 -6.61
C PHE A 44 -4.82 -13.22 -5.59
N ALA A 45 -4.81 -11.89 -5.55
CA ALA A 45 -5.68 -11.14 -4.66
C ALA A 45 -7.16 -11.26 -5.06
N SER A 46 -7.45 -11.25 -6.37
CA SER A 46 -8.80 -11.51 -6.90
C SER A 46 -9.29 -12.91 -6.52
N PHE A 47 -8.40 -13.91 -6.52
CA PHE A 47 -8.73 -15.28 -6.10
C PHE A 47 -9.08 -15.36 -4.60
N ARG A 48 -8.40 -14.58 -3.74
CA ARG A 48 -8.71 -14.57 -2.30
C ARG A 48 -10.04 -13.89 -1.97
N GLY A 49 -10.55 -12.99 -2.82
CA GLY A 49 -11.86 -12.36 -2.64
C GLY A 49 -11.96 -11.32 -1.51
N TYR A 50 -10.98 -11.27 -0.59
CA TYR A 50 -10.94 -10.32 0.52
C TYR A 50 -9.68 -9.43 0.58
N CYS A 51 -8.71 -9.65 -0.32
CA CYS A 51 -7.49 -8.86 -0.34
C CYS A 51 -7.66 -7.65 -1.26
N VAL A 52 -7.66 -6.45 -0.68
CA VAL A 52 -7.64 -5.20 -1.46
C VAL A 52 -6.21 -4.92 -1.91
N VAL A 53 -5.96 -5.03 -3.21
CA VAL A 53 -4.68 -4.60 -3.81
C VAL A 53 -4.78 -3.14 -4.18
N ILE A 54 -3.91 -2.35 -3.57
CA ILE A 54 -3.71 -0.96 -3.94
C ILE A 54 -2.50 -0.92 -4.88
N GLY A 55 -2.74 -0.45 -6.11
CA GLY A 55 -1.87 -0.64 -7.27
C GLY A 55 -0.43 -0.11 -7.18
N PRO A 56 0.33 -0.24 -8.27
CA PRO A 56 1.71 0.25 -8.37
C PRO A 56 1.82 1.69 -7.90
N ALA A 57 2.92 2.04 -7.23
CA ALA A 57 3.23 3.39 -6.76
C ALA A 57 2.25 3.98 -5.73
N ALA A 58 1.66 3.15 -4.85
CA ALA A 58 0.70 3.57 -3.82
C ALA A 58 1.27 4.47 -2.68
N VAL A 59 2.41 5.13 -2.88
CA VAL A 59 3.13 6.00 -1.91
C VAL A 59 2.29 7.19 -1.42
N ARG A 60 1.06 7.38 -1.93
CA ARG A 60 0.27 8.59 -1.71
C ARG A 60 -1.11 8.35 -1.10
N ARG A 61 -1.33 7.24 -0.39
CA ARG A 61 -2.63 6.94 0.23
C ARG A 61 -2.69 7.28 1.72
N ILE A 62 -3.71 8.04 2.10
CA ILE A 62 -4.00 8.42 3.47
C ILE A 62 -5.51 8.45 3.70
N GLN A 63 -5.95 7.89 4.82
CA GLN A 63 -7.28 8.10 5.37
C GLN A 63 -7.16 9.09 6.53
N ALA A 64 -7.65 10.30 6.33
CA ALA A 64 -7.55 11.38 7.31
C ALA A 64 -8.18 10.95 8.65
N GLY A 65 -7.44 11.12 9.75
CA GLY A 65 -7.86 10.71 11.08
C GLY A 65 -7.87 9.20 11.36
N ALA A 66 -7.39 8.34 10.44
CA ALA A 66 -7.32 6.89 10.65
C ALA A 66 -5.92 6.31 10.42
N PHE A 67 -5.41 6.35 9.20
CA PHE A 67 -4.10 5.76 8.87
C PHE A 67 -3.47 6.43 7.64
N LYS A 68 -2.13 6.34 7.54
CA LYS A 68 -1.36 6.75 6.36
C LYS A 68 -0.44 5.63 5.90
N VAL A 69 -0.15 5.58 4.60
CA VAL A 69 0.80 4.63 4.02
C VAL A 69 2.19 5.28 3.92
N GLY A 70 3.18 4.76 4.64
CA GLY A 70 4.56 5.24 4.60
C GLY A 70 4.68 6.77 4.74
N ASP A 71 5.40 7.40 3.82
CA ASP A 71 5.68 8.85 3.79
C ASP A 71 4.56 9.68 3.15
N THR A 72 3.37 9.11 2.95
CA THR A 72 2.21 9.86 2.42
C THR A 72 1.95 11.13 3.24
N ALA A 73 1.64 12.23 2.53
CA ALA A 73 1.42 13.57 3.04
C ALA A 73 2.67 14.29 3.58
N GLY A 74 3.86 13.68 3.49
CA GLY A 74 5.13 14.34 3.77
C GLY A 74 5.27 14.77 5.22
N THR A 75 5.70 16.02 5.43
CA THR A 75 5.99 16.56 6.77
C THR A 75 4.73 16.75 7.61
N ILE A 76 4.91 16.79 8.93
CA ILE A 76 3.81 17.01 9.88
C ILE A 76 3.10 18.34 9.66
N ASP A 77 3.82 19.39 9.23
CA ASP A 77 3.24 20.69 8.94
C ASP A 77 2.19 20.59 7.83
N ASN A 78 2.45 19.80 6.79
CA ASN A 78 1.50 19.57 5.72
C ASN A 78 0.26 18.78 6.21
N ILE A 79 0.44 17.81 7.12
CA ILE A 79 -0.66 17.05 7.73
C ILE A 79 -1.58 17.99 8.54
N ILE A 80 -0.99 18.93 9.29
CA ILE A 80 -1.74 19.91 10.08
C ILE A 80 -2.42 20.92 9.16
N HIS A 81 -1.69 21.47 8.19
CA HIS A 81 -2.18 22.47 7.24
C HIS A 81 -3.36 21.94 6.41
N CYS A 82 -3.24 20.71 5.88
CA CYS A 82 -4.31 20.04 5.14
C CYS A 82 -5.44 19.49 6.04
N LYS A 83 -5.26 19.55 7.37
CA LYS A 83 -6.17 19.00 8.39
C LYS A 83 -6.43 17.49 8.19
N LEU A 84 -5.38 16.74 7.84
CA LEU A 84 -5.41 15.29 7.64
C LEU A 84 -5.38 14.50 8.96
N HIS A 85 -5.09 15.17 10.08
CA HIS A 85 -5.11 14.58 11.42
C HIS A 85 -6.52 14.29 11.96
N ARG A 86 -7.58 14.72 11.26
CA ARG A 86 -8.98 14.50 11.67
C ARG A 86 -9.81 13.99 10.49
N LEU A 87 -10.89 13.27 10.80
CA LEU A 87 -11.82 12.77 9.80
C LEU A 87 -12.40 13.92 8.97
N ARG A 88 -12.53 13.68 7.66
CA ARG A 88 -13.20 14.60 6.72
C ARG A 88 -14.16 13.79 5.83
N SER A 89 -15.16 14.47 5.28
CA SER A 89 -16.21 13.86 4.47
C SER A 89 -15.82 13.61 3.00
N VAL A 90 -14.66 14.07 2.55
CA VAL A 90 -14.24 14.02 1.15
C VAL A 90 -12.92 13.27 1.03
N GLY A 91 -12.91 12.22 0.21
CA GLY A 91 -11.73 11.43 -0.12
C GLY A 91 -11.35 11.63 -1.60
N PRO A 92 -10.35 12.47 -1.91
CA PRO A 92 -9.90 12.63 -3.29
C PRO A 92 -9.22 11.36 -3.78
N VAL A 93 -9.51 10.98 -5.03
CA VAL A 93 -8.82 9.90 -5.74
C VAL A 93 -8.21 10.47 -7.00
N SER A 94 -6.89 10.47 -7.09
CA SER A 94 -6.14 10.95 -8.25
C SER A 94 -5.14 9.89 -8.70
N LYS A 95 -5.02 9.70 -10.01
CA LYS A 95 -3.76 9.20 -10.58
C LYS A 95 -2.80 10.38 -10.62
N SER A 96 -1.61 10.21 -10.05
CA SER A 96 -0.53 11.18 -10.26
C SER A 96 0.15 10.78 -11.56
N PHE A 97 0.18 11.69 -12.54
CA PHE A 97 0.96 11.52 -13.77
C PHE A 97 2.45 11.60 -13.46
#